data_AF-Q63KF7-F1
#
_entry.id   AF-Q63KF7-F1
#
_cell.length_a   1.000
_cell.length_b   1.000
_cell.length_c   1.000
_cell.angle_alpha   90.00
_cell.angle_beta   90.00
_cell.angle_gamma   90.00
#
_symmetry.space_group_name_H-M   'P 1'
#
loop_
_entity.id
_entity.type
_entity.pdbx_description
1 polymer ?
#
loop_
_entity_poly.entity_id
_entity_poly.type
_entity_poly.pdbx_seq_one_letter_code
_entity_poly.pdbx_strand_id
1 'polypeptide(L)'
;MGGFPLFIALDLDAHPDLGIAAYPERDAVCAHRETSESVALRQAVSGILLEPLVKCLDRFGLCSPRVVSITRPRPVDRAGDWRDQPAVELTLALDERRVACAISLPMRGYDIVDALLRMQPTPRKPAMSIPGALIIGARPLAVDTLNVLEAGDVLLRGLFPHFNATLLSTGTRATESLRAVAAWGARGHVRLHAAVQVDVRSFVISKELSMSEEVDQASAGLGVVTTDEPTRIGELELPVQFEIDTVSLPIDQLSALEPGYVIELPVAVTDARLRLVVHGQTVGYGELVAVGEHLGVRIIRMAHRHGTVQ
;
A
#
# COMPACT_ATOMS: atom_id res chain seq x y z
N MET A 1 -15.45 33.91 21.09
CA MET A 1 -15.25 32.44 21.02
C MET A 1 -15.80 31.84 22.29
N GLY A 2 -16.89 31.07 22.21
CA GLY A 2 -17.44 30.38 23.38
C GLY A 2 -16.58 29.17 23.71
N GLY A 3 -16.24 28.97 24.98
CA GLY A 3 -15.59 27.75 25.43
C GLY A 3 -16.52 26.54 25.20
N PHE A 4 -15.95 25.41 24.83
CA PHE A 4 -16.66 24.14 24.70
C PHE A 4 -15.98 23.08 25.58
N PRO A 5 -16.73 22.12 26.12
CA PRO A 5 -16.15 21.06 26.92
C PRO A 5 -15.38 20.07 26.03
N LEU A 6 -14.23 19.64 26.54
CA LEU A 6 -13.38 18.59 25.98
C LEU A 6 -13.36 17.44 26.98
N PHE A 7 -13.70 16.23 26.54
CA PHE A 7 -13.61 15.04 27.39
C PHE A 7 -12.44 14.18 26.94
N ILE A 8 -11.57 13.81 27.90
CA ILE A 8 -10.41 12.94 27.65
C ILE A 8 -10.52 11.76 28.61
N ALA A 9 -10.59 10.56 28.03
CA ALA A 9 -10.52 9.31 28.77
C ALA A 9 -9.08 8.79 28.77
N LEU A 10 -8.58 8.49 29.96
CA LEU A 10 -7.24 7.97 30.22
C LEU A 10 -7.35 6.67 31.02
N ASP A 11 -6.46 5.73 30.74
CA ASP A 11 -6.35 4.52 31.56
C ASP A 11 -5.65 4.86 32.89
N LEU A 12 -6.40 4.76 33.99
CA LEU A 12 -5.88 5.04 35.33
C LEU A 12 -4.92 3.95 35.83
N ASP A 13 -5.01 2.72 35.30
CA ASP A 13 -4.05 1.66 35.64
C ASP A 13 -2.66 1.98 35.07
N ALA A 14 -2.61 2.71 33.95
CA ALA A 14 -1.38 3.24 33.36
C ALA A 14 -0.88 4.53 34.06
N HIS A 15 -1.74 5.20 34.82
CA HIS A 15 -1.48 6.50 35.45
C HIS A 15 -2.03 6.59 36.89
N PRO A 16 -1.43 5.85 37.85
CA PRO A 16 -1.94 5.75 39.22
C PRO A 16 -1.93 7.09 39.97
N ASP A 17 -1.03 8.02 39.60
CA ASP A 17 -0.89 9.35 40.21
C ASP A 17 -2.15 10.20 40.02
N LEU A 18 -2.83 10.03 38.86
CA LEU A 18 -4.12 10.69 38.58
C LEU A 18 -5.24 10.14 39.47
N GLY A 19 -5.05 8.96 40.04
CA GLY A 19 -5.98 8.38 41.00
C GLY A 19 -6.23 9.30 42.20
N ILE A 20 -5.22 10.00 42.71
CA ILE A 20 -5.37 10.86 43.90
C ILE A 20 -6.37 12.00 43.63
N ALA A 21 -6.45 12.46 42.38
CA ALA A 21 -7.31 13.55 41.94
C ALA A 21 -8.67 13.09 41.40
N ALA A 22 -8.82 11.82 41.03
CA ALA A 22 -9.99 11.30 40.34
C ALA A 22 -11.14 10.90 41.28
N TYR A 23 -12.36 11.35 40.96
CA TYR A 23 -13.58 11.13 41.76
C TYR A 23 -14.37 9.89 41.29
N PRO A 24 -14.87 9.02 42.20
CA PRO A 24 -15.82 7.99 41.82
C PRO A 24 -17.17 8.59 41.42
N GLU A 25 -17.67 8.27 40.23
CA GLU A 25 -18.86 8.86 39.61
C GLU A 25 -20.14 8.85 40.47
N ARG A 26 -20.20 8.00 41.50
CA ARG A 26 -21.41 7.77 42.32
C ARG A 26 -21.57 8.59 43.59
N ASP A 27 -20.75 9.60 43.82
CA ASP A 27 -20.92 10.48 44.97
C ASP A 27 -21.56 11.84 44.62
N ALA A 28 -22.46 11.89 43.62
CA ALA A 28 -23.36 13.05 43.48
C ALA A 28 -24.15 13.36 44.78
N VAL A 29 -24.29 12.38 45.69
CA VAL A 29 -24.88 12.54 47.02
C VAL A 29 -23.86 13.00 48.08
N CYS A 30 -22.55 12.71 47.94
CA CYS A 30 -21.50 13.23 48.83
C CYS A 30 -20.87 14.55 48.32
N ALA A 31 -21.08 14.92 47.06
CA ALA A 31 -20.69 16.21 46.48
C ALA A 31 -21.31 17.41 47.21
N HIS A 32 -22.43 17.21 47.92
CA HIS A 32 -23.08 18.22 48.76
C HIS A 32 -22.48 18.32 50.17
N ARG A 33 -21.48 17.48 50.52
CA ARG A 33 -20.86 17.40 51.84
C ARG A 33 -19.37 17.74 51.87
N GLU A 34 -18.74 17.92 50.71
CA GLU A 34 -17.35 18.35 50.61
C GLU A 34 -17.23 19.87 50.73
N THR A 35 -16.22 20.34 51.47
CA THR A 35 -15.91 21.76 51.60
C THR A 35 -15.39 22.31 50.27
N SER A 36 -15.72 23.55 49.94
CA SER A 36 -15.20 24.22 48.72
C SER A 36 -13.66 24.17 48.61
N GLU A 37 -12.97 24.01 49.75
CA GLU A 37 -11.51 23.87 49.84
C GLU A 37 -11.00 22.52 49.30
N SER A 38 -11.70 21.40 49.50
CA SER A 38 -11.27 20.09 48.98
C SER A 38 -11.41 20.02 47.47
N VAL A 39 -12.47 20.61 46.92
CA VAL A 39 -12.70 20.73 45.47
C VAL A 39 -11.62 21.60 44.83
N ALA A 40 -11.31 22.76 45.43
CA ALA A 40 -10.26 23.65 44.95
C ALA A 40 -8.87 22.99 45.00
N LEU A 41 -8.56 22.26 46.08
CA LEU A 41 -7.30 21.53 46.22
C LEU A 41 -7.17 20.44 45.16
N ARG A 42 -8.21 19.63 44.92
CA ARG A 42 -8.20 18.58 43.89
C ARG A 42 -8.06 19.17 42.50
N GLN A 43 -8.72 20.29 42.22
CA GLN A 43 -8.57 20.99 40.94
C GLN A 43 -7.14 21.51 40.75
N ALA A 44 -6.52 22.05 41.81
CA ALA A 44 -5.13 22.47 41.78
C ALA A 44 -4.17 21.30 41.54
N VAL A 45 -4.36 20.17 42.25
CA VAL A 45 -3.56 18.95 42.05
C VAL A 45 -3.74 18.39 40.64
N SER A 46 -4.98 18.38 40.13
CA SER A 46 -5.28 17.96 38.75
C SER A 46 -4.57 18.83 37.71
N GLY A 47 -4.58 20.15 37.92
CA GLY A 47 -3.91 21.11 37.06
C GLY A 47 -2.38 20.93 37.03
N ILE A 48 -1.78 20.57 38.17
CA ILE A 48 -0.34 20.27 38.26
C ILE A 48 -0.02 18.93 37.58
N LEU A 49 -0.76 17.87 37.89
CA LEU A 49 -0.50 16.54 37.33
C LEU A 49 -0.71 16.48 35.80
N LEU A 50 -1.66 17.25 35.28
CA LEU A 50 -1.97 17.33 33.85
C LEU A 50 -1.32 18.55 33.17
N GLU A 51 -0.45 19.29 33.84
CA GLU A 51 0.23 20.47 33.29
C GLU A 51 0.93 20.17 31.94
N PRO A 52 1.66 19.06 31.78
CA PRO A 52 2.29 18.73 30.51
C PRO A 52 1.27 18.53 29.38
N LEU A 53 0.08 17.98 29.70
CA LEU A 53 -0.99 17.74 28.74
C LEU A 53 -1.67 19.06 28.36
N VAL A 54 -1.91 19.95 29.34
CA VAL A 54 -2.43 21.30 29.11
C VAL A 54 -1.48 22.10 28.22
N LYS A 55 -0.16 22.07 28.48
CA LYS A 55 0.86 22.69 27.60
C LYS A 55 0.90 22.08 26.21
N CYS A 56 0.64 20.77 26.09
CA CYS A 56 0.53 20.09 24.81
C CYS A 56 -0.67 20.63 24.02
N LEU A 57 -1.85 20.65 24.63
CA LEU A 57 -3.08 21.15 24.01
C LEU A 57 -2.99 22.64 23.62
N ASP A 58 -2.37 23.48 24.47
CA ASP A 58 -2.18 24.90 24.20
C ASP A 58 -1.27 25.13 22.96
N ARG A 59 -0.18 24.37 22.83
CA ARG A 59 0.67 24.37 21.63
C ARG A 59 -0.09 23.97 20.36
N PHE A 60 -1.16 23.20 20.49
CA PHE A 60 -1.98 22.74 19.38
C PHE A 60 -3.18 23.64 19.07
N GLY A 61 -3.26 24.83 19.71
CA GLY A 61 -4.26 25.86 19.38
C GLY A 61 -5.50 25.87 20.26
N LEU A 62 -5.55 25.06 21.32
CA LEU A 62 -6.58 25.18 22.36
C LEU A 62 -6.15 26.29 23.33
N CYS A 63 -6.59 27.52 23.07
CA CYS A 63 -6.23 28.67 23.90
C CYS A 63 -6.65 28.46 25.37
N SER A 64 -5.68 28.35 26.28
CA SER A 64 -5.91 28.25 27.73
C SER A 64 -6.79 27.07 28.19
N PRO A 65 -6.39 25.81 27.94
CA PRO A 65 -7.14 24.65 28.42
C PRO A 65 -7.12 24.62 29.95
N ARG A 66 -8.25 24.29 30.57
CA ARG A 66 -8.36 24.13 32.02
C ARG A 66 -9.02 22.80 32.36
N VAL A 67 -8.44 22.08 33.31
CA VAL A 67 -9.03 20.86 33.84
C VAL A 67 -10.20 21.24 34.74
N VAL A 68 -11.40 20.78 34.37
CA VAL A 68 -12.65 21.06 35.10
C VAL A 68 -12.88 19.99 36.16
N SER A 69 -12.71 18.71 35.79
CA SER A 69 -12.86 17.57 36.69
C SER A 69 -12.08 16.35 36.18
N ILE A 70 -11.79 15.42 37.08
CA ILE A 70 -11.27 14.09 36.76
C ILE A 70 -12.22 13.08 37.41
N THR A 71 -12.80 12.20 36.60
CA THR A 71 -13.77 11.20 37.06
C THR A 71 -13.24 9.78 36.79
N ARG A 72 -13.65 8.84 37.65
CA ARG A 72 -13.43 7.40 37.48
C ARG A 72 -14.75 6.73 37.10
N PRO A 73 -15.01 6.50 35.80
CA PRO A 73 -16.20 5.78 35.36
C PRO A 73 -16.08 4.29 35.70
N ARG A 74 -17.21 3.59 35.88
CA ARG A 74 -17.19 2.12 36.09
C ARG A 74 -16.80 1.39 34.80
N PRO A 75 -16.18 0.20 34.90
CA PRO A 75 -15.84 -0.62 33.73
C PRO A 75 -17.04 -0.96 32.83
N VAL A 76 -18.26 -1.02 33.40
CA VAL A 76 -19.52 -1.31 32.68
C VAL A 76 -20.00 -0.11 31.84
N ASP A 77 -19.59 1.11 32.19
CA ASP A 77 -19.98 2.35 31.49
C ASP A 77 -19.04 2.68 30.32
N ARG A 78 -17.91 1.93 30.15
CA ARG A 78 -17.01 2.04 28.98
C ARG A 78 -17.73 1.88 27.65
N ALA A 79 -18.88 1.19 27.64
CA ALA A 79 -19.65 0.90 26.44
C ALA A 79 -20.86 1.82 26.25
N GLY A 80 -21.21 2.70 27.19
CA GLY A 80 -22.51 3.40 27.19
C GLY A 80 -22.47 4.87 26.77
N ASP A 81 -21.64 5.68 27.43
CA ASP A 81 -21.81 7.15 27.40
C ASP A 81 -21.24 7.85 26.16
N TRP A 82 -20.31 7.21 25.46
CA TRP A 82 -19.68 7.79 24.27
C TRP A 82 -20.32 7.32 22.96
N ARG A 83 -21.31 6.41 22.99
CA ARG A 83 -21.89 5.85 21.75
C ARG A 83 -22.61 6.88 20.87
N ASP A 84 -23.09 7.96 21.46
CA ASP A 84 -23.80 9.03 20.74
C ASP A 84 -22.91 10.24 20.39
N GLN A 85 -21.65 10.26 20.85
CA GLN A 85 -20.70 11.33 20.53
C GLN A 85 -19.47 10.78 19.81
N PRO A 86 -19.11 11.35 18.65
CA PRO A 86 -17.98 10.83 17.89
C PRO A 86 -16.67 11.07 18.67
N ALA A 87 -15.91 9.98 18.84
CA ALA A 87 -14.72 9.90 19.67
C ALA A 87 -13.49 9.60 18.81
N VAL A 88 -12.36 10.21 19.14
CA VAL A 88 -11.08 10.00 18.45
C VAL A 88 -10.08 9.40 19.42
N GLU A 89 -9.56 8.22 19.10
CA GLU A 89 -8.43 7.65 19.82
C GLU A 89 -7.13 8.31 19.37
N LEU A 90 -6.34 8.78 20.32
CA LEU A 90 -5.09 9.51 20.11
C LEU A 90 -4.00 8.97 21.04
N THR A 91 -2.77 9.00 20.57
CA THR A 91 -1.59 8.73 21.40
C THR A 91 -0.78 10.02 21.53
N LEU A 92 -0.66 10.52 22.76
CA LEU A 92 0.07 11.74 23.08
C LEU A 92 1.45 11.37 23.65
N ALA A 93 2.49 12.10 23.25
CA ALA A 93 3.80 12.02 23.90
C ALA A 93 3.85 13.05 25.05
N LEU A 94 3.98 12.56 26.28
CA LEU A 94 4.06 13.34 27.51
C LEU A 94 5.37 12.96 28.21
N ASP A 95 6.33 13.89 28.31
CA ASP A 95 7.64 13.68 28.94
C ASP A 95 8.28 12.32 28.57
N GLU A 96 8.48 12.10 27.26
CA GLU A 96 9.02 10.88 26.64
C GLU A 96 8.16 9.60 26.75
N ARG A 97 7.00 9.65 27.42
CA ARG A 97 6.05 8.53 27.52
C ARG A 97 4.91 8.69 26.54
N ARG A 98 4.51 7.60 25.88
CA ARG A 98 3.32 7.57 25.02
C ARG A 98 2.10 7.20 25.85
N VAL A 99 1.08 8.05 25.80
CA VAL A 99 -0.18 7.91 26.53
C VAL A 99 -1.29 7.74 25.51
N ALA A 100 -1.94 6.58 25.52
CA ALA A 100 -3.15 6.36 24.74
C ALA A 100 -4.35 6.99 25.47
N CYS A 101 -5.16 7.77 24.74
CA CYS A 101 -6.34 8.43 25.25
C CYS A 101 -7.45 8.47 24.20
N ALA A 102 -8.70 8.42 24.64
CA ALA A 102 -9.84 8.71 23.79
C ALA A 102 -10.33 10.14 24.05
N ILE A 103 -10.60 10.90 23.00
CA ILE A 103 -11.04 12.29 23.07
C ILE A 103 -12.42 12.43 22.43
N SER A 104 -13.38 13.00 23.16
CA SER A 104 -14.70 13.37 22.62
C SER A 104 -14.79 14.89 22.57
N LEU A 105 -15.23 15.35 21.41
CA LEU A 105 -15.34 16.74 21.04
C LEU A 105 -16.71 16.99 20.40
N PRO A 106 -17.39 18.10 20.72
CA PRO A 106 -18.55 18.52 19.93
C PRO A 106 -18.13 18.81 18.47
N MET A 107 -19.07 18.82 17.53
CA MET A 107 -18.78 18.95 16.08
C MET A 107 -17.86 20.15 15.71
N ARG A 108 -17.89 21.24 16.50
CA ARG A 108 -17.00 22.41 16.32
C ARG A 108 -15.53 22.16 16.69
N GLY A 109 -15.22 21.04 17.35
CA GLY A 109 -13.88 20.63 17.74
C GLY A 109 -13.16 19.75 16.72
N TYR A 110 -13.82 19.32 15.64
CA TYR A 110 -13.17 18.52 14.58
C TYR A 110 -12.12 19.29 13.80
N ASP A 111 -12.29 20.61 13.64
CA ASP A 111 -11.29 21.48 13.02
C ASP A 111 -9.93 21.41 13.75
N ILE A 112 -9.96 21.13 15.05
CA ILE A 112 -8.76 20.99 15.90
C ILE A 112 -8.08 19.64 15.63
N VAL A 113 -8.85 18.56 15.49
CA VAL A 113 -8.32 17.25 15.10
C VAL A 113 -7.70 17.31 13.71
N ASP A 114 -8.34 18.00 12.77
CA ASP A 114 -7.81 18.19 11.42
C ASP A 114 -6.53 19.04 11.44
N ALA A 115 -6.46 20.10 12.25
CA ALA A 115 -5.23 20.86 12.48
C ALA A 115 -4.12 20.00 13.12
N LEU A 116 -4.44 19.16 14.10
CA LEU A 116 -3.52 18.22 14.73
C LEU A 116 -2.92 17.22 13.73
N LEU A 117 -3.74 16.68 12.85
CA LEU A 117 -3.31 15.76 11.79
C LEU A 117 -2.41 16.44 10.76
N ARG A 118 -2.67 17.71 10.41
CA ARG A 118 -1.85 18.49 9.48
C ARG A 118 -0.49 18.91 10.05
N MET A 119 -0.41 19.08 11.38
CA MET A 119 0.81 19.48 12.08
C MET A 119 1.77 18.31 12.36
N GLN A 120 1.31 17.06 12.19
CA GLN A 120 2.19 15.91 12.32
C GLN A 120 3.20 15.93 11.16
N PRO A 121 4.52 15.82 11.43
CA PRO A 121 5.46 15.49 10.36
C PRO A 121 4.94 14.20 9.75
N THR A 122 4.71 14.21 8.43
CA THR A 122 4.25 13.03 7.70
C THR A 122 5.06 11.85 8.23
N PRO A 123 4.41 10.81 8.80
CA PRO A 123 5.15 9.68 9.32
C PRO A 123 6.08 9.25 8.21
N ARG A 124 7.39 9.16 8.51
CA ARG A 124 8.37 8.55 7.62
C ARG A 124 7.88 7.11 7.45
N LYS A 125 6.95 6.91 6.51
CA LYS A 125 6.44 5.59 6.17
C LYS A 125 7.70 4.79 5.85
N PRO A 126 7.89 3.60 6.45
CA PRO A 126 8.98 2.75 6.00
C PRO A 126 8.84 2.69 4.49
N ALA A 127 9.92 3.05 3.78
CA ALA A 127 9.95 3.09 2.33
C ALA A 127 9.83 1.64 1.84
N MET A 128 8.60 1.13 1.85
CA MET A 128 8.28 -0.21 1.41
C MET A 128 8.50 -0.20 -0.09
N SER A 129 9.64 -0.74 -0.49
CA SER A 129 10.01 -0.86 -1.89
C SER A 129 9.19 -1.97 -2.51
N ILE A 130 8.39 -1.59 -3.51
CA ILE A 130 7.52 -2.49 -4.24
C ILE A 130 8.27 -2.94 -5.50
N PRO A 131 8.45 -4.26 -5.70
CA PRO A 131 9.18 -4.78 -6.85
C PRO A 131 8.47 -4.44 -8.16
N GLY A 132 9.24 -4.00 -9.15
CA GLY A 132 8.77 -3.69 -10.49
C GLY A 132 9.09 -4.80 -11.49
N ALA A 133 8.22 -4.94 -12.49
CA ALA A 133 8.40 -5.79 -13.64
C ALA A 133 7.90 -5.08 -14.91
N LEU A 134 8.52 -5.37 -16.05
CA LEU A 134 8.14 -4.88 -17.36
C LEU A 134 7.63 -6.07 -18.18
N ILE A 135 6.34 -6.07 -18.47
CA ILE A 135 5.66 -7.08 -19.26
C ILE A 135 5.74 -6.65 -20.72
N ILE A 136 6.50 -7.41 -21.51
CA ILE A 136 6.77 -7.10 -22.93
C ILE A 136 5.98 -7.98 -23.90
N GLY A 137 5.21 -8.94 -23.35
CA GLY A 137 4.44 -9.89 -24.14
C GLY A 137 3.56 -10.78 -23.28
N ALA A 138 2.52 -11.30 -23.91
CA ALA A 138 1.68 -12.35 -23.37
C ALA A 138 1.26 -13.29 -24.49
N ARG A 139 1.33 -14.60 -24.26
CA ARG A 139 0.90 -15.61 -25.22
C ARG A 139 0.18 -16.76 -24.52
N PRO A 140 -1.03 -17.14 -24.95
CA PRO A 140 -1.63 -18.38 -24.50
C PRO A 140 -0.80 -19.55 -25.04
N LEU A 141 -0.41 -20.45 -24.14
CA LEU A 141 0.24 -21.71 -24.47
C LEU A 141 -0.51 -22.86 -23.79
N ALA A 142 -0.84 -23.89 -24.55
CA ALA A 142 -1.34 -25.15 -24.04
C ALA A 142 -0.40 -25.75 -22.97
N VAL A 143 -0.98 -26.37 -21.95
CA VAL A 143 -0.25 -27.10 -20.90
C VAL A 143 0.68 -28.15 -21.49
N ASP A 144 0.25 -28.88 -22.52
CA ASP A 144 1.10 -29.88 -23.19
C ASP A 144 2.33 -29.26 -23.85
N THR A 145 2.18 -28.06 -24.42
CA THR A 145 3.33 -27.33 -24.98
C THR A 145 4.28 -26.90 -23.86
N LEU A 146 3.75 -26.37 -22.75
CA LEU A 146 4.56 -25.97 -21.60
C LEU A 146 5.34 -27.13 -20.96
N ASN A 147 4.77 -28.33 -20.97
CA ASN A 147 5.40 -29.54 -20.42
C ASN A 147 6.55 -30.08 -21.26
N VAL A 148 6.53 -29.84 -22.58
CA VAL A 148 7.55 -30.32 -23.52
C VAL A 148 8.64 -29.27 -23.77
N LEU A 149 8.44 -28.01 -23.36
CA LEU A 149 9.44 -26.95 -23.54
C LEU A 149 10.77 -27.27 -22.83
N GLU A 150 11.85 -27.23 -23.58
CA GLU A 150 13.21 -27.45 -23.11
C GLU A 150 14.11 -26.23 -23.32
N ALA A 151 15.26 -26.23 -22.65
CA ALA A 151 16.28 -25.22 -22.86
C ALA A 151 16.78 -25.29 -24.32
N GLY A 152 16.75 -24.15 -25.01
CA GLY A 152 17.08 -24.03 -26.43
C GLY A 152 15.87 -23.78 -27.32
N ASP A 153 14.66 -24.10 -26.87
CA ASP A 153 13.43 -23.84 -27.63
C ASP A 153 13.22 -22.34 -27.83
N VAL A 154 12.64 -21.96 -28.97
CA VAL A 154 12.38 -20.56 -29.31
C VAL A 154 10.90 -20.31 -29.51
N LEU A 155 10.32 -19.50 -28.62
CA LEU A 155 8.95 -19.04 -28.70
C LEU A 155 8.87 -17.78 -29.56
N LEU A 156 8.31 -17.92 -30.76
CA LEU A 156 8.01 -16.80 -31.65
C LEU A 156 6.63 -16.19 -31.33
N ARG A 157 6.43 -14.92 -31.70
CA ARG A 157 5.13 -14.22 -31.58
C ARG A 157 4.57 -14.18 -30.15
N GLY A 158 5.45 -14.27 -29.15
CA GLY A 158 5.06 -14.15 -27.74
C GLY A 158 5.09 -12.71 -27.21
N LEU A 159 5.75 -11.82 -27.95
CA LEU A 159 5.98 -10.43 -27.59
C LEU A 159 4.92 -9.53 -28.23
N PHE A 160 4.72 -8.33 -27.65
CA PHE A 160 3.81 -7.36 -28.25
C PHE A 160 4.28 -6.94 -29.66
N PRO A 161 3.35 -6.55 -30.57
CA PRO A 161 3.66 -6.37 -32.00
C PRO A 161 4.80 -5.38 -32.32
N HIS A 162 5.04 -4.41 -31.44
CA HIS A 162 6.10 -3.42 -31.63
C HIS A 162 7.50 -3.95 -31.32
N PHE A 163 7.63 -5.13 -30.70
CA PHE A 163 8.91 -5.79 -30.45
C PHE A 163 9.35 -6.60 -31.67
N ASN A 164 10.26 -6.04 -32.46
CA ASN A 164 10.78 -6.66 -33.68
C ASN A 164 12.29 -6.95 -33.60
N ALA A 165 12.83 -7.64 -34.61
CA ALA A 165 14.25 -7.98 -34.65
C ALA A 165 15.17 -6.74 -34.70
N THR A 166 14.68 -5.57 -35.17
CA THR A 166 15.48 -4.34 -35.22
C THR A 166 15.91 -3.84 -33.85
N LEU A 167 15.25 -4.26 -32.77
CA LEU A 167 15.64 -3.98 -31.39
C LEU A 167 17.03 -4.56 -31.05
N LEU A 168 17.37 -5.72 -31.61
CA LEU A 168 18.68 -6.37 -31.41
C LEU A 168 19.76 -5.88 -32.40
N SER A 169 19.38 -5.10 -33.42
CA SER A 169 20.32 -4.54 -34.39
C SER A 169 21.05 -3.35 -33.78
N THR A 170 22.33 -3.54 -33.46
CA THR A 170 23.20 -2.48 -32.94
C THR A 170 23.26 -1.29 -33.91
N GLY A 171 22.72 -0.14 -33.50
CA GLY A 171 22.86 1.12 -34.22
C GLY A 171 21.57 1.69 -34.82
N THR A 172 20.45 0.95 -34.79
CA THR A 172 19.16 1.48 -35.24
C THR A 172 18.39 2.01 -34.03
N ARG A 173 18.18 3.33 -33.95
CA ARG A 173 17.16 3.89 -33.06
C ARG A 173 15.83 3.30 -33.52
N ALA A 174 15.12 2.59 -32.64
CA ALA A 174 13.75 2.19 -32.91
C ALA A 174 12.97 3.47 -33.25
N THR A 175 12.60 3.63 -34.53
CA THR A 175 11.85 4.79 -35.02
C THR A 175 10.42 4.82 -34.47
N GLU A 176 9.97 3.69 -33.92
CA GLU A 176 8.69 3.55 -33.23
C GLU A 176 8.92 3.27 -31.74
N SER A 177 8.20 3.99 -30.89
CA SER A 177 8.21 3.76 -29.44
C SER A 177 7.63 2.38 -29.13
N LEU A 178 8.47 1.49 -28.59
CA LEU A 178 8.06 0.16 -28.14
C LEU A 178 7.00 0.31 -27.05
N ARG A 179 5.91 -0.44 -27.11
CA ARG A 179 4.86 -0.38 -26.08
C ARG A 179 4.88 -1.63 -25.21
N ALA A 180 4.90 -1.44 -23.91
CA ALA A 180 4.89 -2.49 -22.91
C ALA A 180 4.01 -2.10 -21.72
N VAL A 181 3.92 -2.98 -20.72
CA VAL A 181 3.19 -2.70 -19.47
C VAL A 181 4.15 -2.83 -18.31
N ALA A 182 4.37 -1.76 -17.56
CA ALA A 182 5.06 -1.84 -16.28
C ALA A 182 4.07 -2.28 -15.19
N ALA A 183 4.53 -3.12 -14.27
CA ALA A 183 3.74 -3.67 -13.17
C ALA A 183 4.54 -3.56 -11.87
N TRP A 184 3.94 -3.02 -10.80
CA TRP A 184 4.53 -2.98 -9.46
C TRP A 184 3.67 -3.74 -8.47
N GLY A 185 4.29 -4.67 -7.76
CA GLY A 185 3.63 -5.49 -6.75
C GLY A 185 4.11 -6.94 -6.75
N ALA A 186 3.70 -7.69 -5.73
CA ALA A 186 3.97 -9.11 -5.68
C ALA A 186 3.19 -9.84 -6.78
N ARG A 187 3.84 -10.80 -7.44
CA ARG A 187 3.22 -11.63 -8.49
C ARG A 187 2.12 -12.50 -7.88
N GLY A 188 1.01 -12.68 -8.59
CA GLY A 188 -0.15 -13.44 -8.11
C GLY A 188 -1.09 -12.65 -7.17
N HIS A 189 -0.84 -11.34 -7.00
CA HIS A 189 -1.72 -10.43 -6.28
C HIS A 189 -2.09 -9.24 -7.17
N VAL A 190 -2.94 -8.35 -6.66
CA VAL A 190 -3.23 -7.05 -7.28
C VAL A 190 -1.92 -6.28 -7.47
N ARG A 191 -1.64 -5.88 -8.70
CA ARG A 191 -0.46 -5.08 -9.07
C ARG A 191 -0.92 -3.74 -9.64
N LEU A 192 -0.06 -2.74 -9.47
CA LEU A 192 -0.19 -1.44 -10.11
C LEU A 192 0.37 -1.56 -11.53
N HIS A 193 -0.44 -1.29 -12.55
CA HIS A 193 -0.09 -1.39 -13.95
C HIS A 193 -0.05 0.00 -14.61
N ALA A 194 0.92 0.19 -15.50
CA ALA A 194 1.02 1.35 -16.37
C ALA A 194 1.33 0.92 -17.80
N ALA A 195 0.64 1.49 -18.79
CA ALA A 195 1.11 1.41 -20.17
C ALA A 195 2.35 2.29 -20.33
N VAL A 196 3.44 1.73 -20.84
CA VAL A 196 4.73 2.43 -20.96
C VAL A 196 5.27 2.40 -22.38
N GLN A 197 5.94 3.48 -22.75
CA GLN A 197 6.77 3.54 -23.95
C GLN A 197 8.20 3.20 -23.56
N VAL A 198 8.75 2.14 -24.14
CA VAL A 198 10.05 1.58 -23.81
C VAL A 198 11.08 2.06 -24.83
N ASP A 199 12.20 2.54 -24.33
CA ASP A 199 13.46 2.69 -25.04
C ASP A 199 14.43 1.57 -24.61
N VAL A 200 15.62 1.50 -25.20
CA VAL A 200 16.58 0.43 -24.97
C VAL A 200 16.95 0.26 -23.49
N ARG A 201 17.00 1.36 -22.71
CA ARG A 201 17.44 1.36 -21.30
C ARG A 201 16.50 2.09 -20.33
N SER A 202 15.34 2.54 -20.78
CA SER A 202 14.39 3.24 -19.93
C SER A 202 12.99 3.08 -20.46
N PHE A 203 11.99 3.37 -19.65
CA PHE A 203 10.62 3.47 -20.13
C PHE A 203 9.92 4.69 -19.53
N VAL A 204 8.93 5.20 -20.28
CA VAL A 204 8.15 6.38 -19.94
C VAL A 204 6.70 5.97 -19.72
N ILE A 205 6.11 6.43 -18.62
CA ILE A 205 4.70 6.18 -18.33
C ILE A 205 3.84 6.96 -19.31
N SER A 206 2.99 6.27 -20.07
CA SER A 206 2.19 6.88 -21.15
C SER A 206 0.72 7.08 -20.78
N LYS A 207 0.20 6.30 -19.82
CA LYS A 207 -1.19 6.32 -19.37
C LYS A 207 -1.23 6.30 -17.85
N GLU A 208 -2.34 6.79 -17.32
CA GLU A 208 -2.68 6.72 -15.90
C GLU A 208 -2.66 5.28 -15.38
N LEU A 209 -2.24 5.17 -14.12
CA LEU A 209 -2.04 3.90 -13.42
C LEU A 209 -3.38 3.20 -13.16
N SER A 210 -3.41 1.88 -13.36
CA SER A 210 -4.56 1.04 -12.99
C SER A 210 -4.13 -0.06 -12.02
N MET A 211 -4.98 -0.43 -11.07
CA MET A 211 -4.74 -1.61 -10.23
C MET A 211 -5.55 -2.78 -10.75
N SER A 212 -4.87 -3.89 -11.07
CA SER A 212 -5.51 -5.12 -11.56
C SER A 212 -4.68 -6.35 -11.19
N GLU A 213 -5.31 -7.52 -11.11
CA GLU A 213 -4.62 -8.81 -10.95
C GLU A 213 -4.12 -9.36 -12.29
N GLU A 214 -4.88 -9.10 -13.36
CA GLU A 214 -4.53 -9.46 -14.73
C GLU A 214 -4.26 -8.21 -15.58
N VAL A 215 -3.31 -8.32 -16.51
CA VAL A 215 -3.14 -7.32 -17.55
C VAL A 215 -4.37 -7.40 -18.46
N ASP A 216 -5.06 -6.27 -18.63
CA ASP A 216 -6.30 -6.15 -19.40
C ASP A 216 -6.12 -6.72 -20.82
N GLN A 217 -6.56 -7.97 -21.03
CA GLN A 217 -6.39 -8.73 -22.27
C GLN A 217 -7.17 -8.12 -23.45
N ALA A 218 -8.06 -7.17 -23.17
CA ALA A 218 -8.81 -6.40 -24.17
C ALA A 218 -7.91 -5.59 -25.13
N SER A 219 -6.65 -5.32 -24.78
CA SER A 219 -5.67 -4.70 -25.68
C SER A 219 -5.00 -5.69 -26.66
N ALA A 220 -5.22 -7.00 -26.50
CA ALA A 220 -4.57 -8.07 -27.28
C ALA A 220 -5.51 -8.77 -28.30
N GLY A 221 -6.77 -8.35 -28.43
CA GLY A 221 -7.63 -8.75 -29.56
C GLY A 221 -7.97 -10.24 -29.67
N LEU A 222 -7.97 -10.99 -28.57
CA LEU A 222 -8.30 -12.43 -28.58
C LEU A 222 -9.66 -12.65 -27.92
N GLY A 223 -10.68 -12.87 -28.76
CA GLY A 223 -12.00 -13.33 -28.31
C GLY A 223 -11.96 -14.83 -28.00
N VAL A 224 -12.30 -15.21 -26.78
CA VAL A 224 -12.47 -16.61 -26.38
C VAL A 224 -13.85 -17.08 -26.86
N VAL A 225 -13.87 -18.05 -27.77
CA VAL A 225 -15.05 -18.87 -28.06
C VAL A 225 -15.03 -20.04 -27.09
N THR A 226 -15.94 -20.03 -26.11
CA THR A 226 -16.14 -21.16 -25.20
C THR A 226 -17.01 -22.21 -25.89
N THR A 227 -16.43 -23.36 -26.24
CA THR A 227 -17.20 -24.56 -26.59
C THR A 227 -17.16 -25.51 -25.39
N ASP A 228 -18.33 -25.89 -24.91
CA ASP A 228 -18.56 -26.72 -23.72
C ASP A 228 -18.38 -28.21 -24.06
N GLU A 229 -17.12 -28.66 -24.12
CA GLU A 229 -16.74 -30.07 -24.08
C GLU A 229 -15.70 -30.26 -22.96
N PRO A 230 -15.64 -31.44 -22.28
CA PRO A 230 -14.65 -31.70 -21.23
C PRO A 230 -13.24 -31.66 -21.82
N THR A 231 -12.63 -30.49 -21.79
CA THR A 231 -11.30 -30.23 -22.34
C THR A 231 -10.28 -30.94 -21.45
N ARG A 232 -9.40 -31.74 -22.06
CA ARG A 232 -8.33 -32.42 -21.30
C ARG A 232 -7.39 -31.35 -20.74
N ILE A 233 -6.86 -31.57 -19.53
CA ILE A 233 -5.98 -30.61 -18.85
C ILE A 233 -4.80 -30.16 -19.75
N GLY A 234 -4.28 -31.05 -20.60
CA GLY A 234 -3.20 -30.77 -21.56
C GLY A 234 -3.54 -29.72 -22.62
N GLU A 235 -4.81 -29.63 -23.02
CA GLU A 235 -5.33 -28.72 -24.04
C GLU A 235 -5.71 -27.34 -23.46
N LEU A 236 -5.57 -27.16 -22.14
CA LEU A 236 -5.87 -25.88 -21.48
C LEU A 236 -4.83 -24.83 -21.89
N GLU A 237 -5.29 -23.75 -22.52
CA GLU A 237 -4.47 -22.60 -22.88
C GLU A 237 -4.22 -21.72 -21.66
N LEU A 238 -2.97 -21.65 -21.21
CA LEU A 238 -2.55 -20.82 -20.08
C LEU A 238 -1.91 -19.51 -20.57
N PRO A 239 -2.28 -18.33 -20.02
CA PRO A 239 -1.71 -17.06 -20.43
C PRO A 239 -0.28 -16.89 -19.87
N VAL A 240 0.71 -17.11 -20.72
CA VAL A 240 2.13 -16.97 -20.37
C VAL A 240 2.57 -15.54 -20.61
N GLN A 241 2.95 -14.84 -19.55
CA GLN A 241 3.49 -13.49 -19.58
C GLN A 241 5.02 -13.53 -19.65
N PHE A 242 5.60 -12.65 -20.46
CA PHE A 242 7.04 -12.46 -20.57
C PHE A 242 7.44 -11.19 -19.83
N GLU A 243 8.06 -11.35 -18.67
CA GLU A 243 8.42 -10.25 -17.76
C GLU A 243 9.94 -10.02 -17.72
N ILE A 244 10.37 -8.76 -17.71
CA ILE A 244 11.73 -8.32 -17.37
C ILE A 244 11.67 -7.68 -15.99
N ASP A 245 12.56 -8.06 -15.06
CA ASP A 245 12.62 -7.43 -13.75
C ASP A 245 13.10 -5.96 -13.88
N THR A 246 12.44 -5.04 -13.18
CA THR A 246 12.79 -3.61 -13.17
C THR A 246 13.16 -3.13 -11.78
N VAL A 247 13.40 -1.82 -11.64
CA VAL A 247 13.71 -1.21 -10.34
C VAL A 247 12.51 -1.28 -9.39
N SER A 248 12.78 -1.66 -8.15
CA SER A 248 11.79 -1.60 -7.07
C SER A 248 11.63 -0.16 -6.59
N LEU A 249 10.39 0.33 -6.55
CA LEU A 249 10.09 1.72 -6.19
C LEU A 249 9.37 1.80 -4.84
N PRO A 250 9.70 2.76 -3.98
CA PRO A 250 8.98 2.96 -2.73
C PRO A 250 7.55 3.46 -2.99
N ILE A 251 6.62 3.12 -2.10
CA ILE A 251 5.18 3.41 -2.27
C ILE A 251 4.86 4.91 -2.44
N ASP A 252 5.67 5.79 -1.86
CA ASP A 252 5.55 7.24 -2.02
C ASP A 252 5.90 7.69 -3.44
N GLN A 253 6.99 7.17 -4.03
CA GLN A 253 7.33 7.42 -5.42
C GLN A 253 6.27 6.85 -6.37
N LEU A 254 5.75 5.66 -6.08
CA LEU A 254 4.67 5.07 -6.87
C LEU A 254 3.39 5.93 -6.85
N SER A 255 3.07 6.53 -5.69
CA SER A 255 1.91 7.42 -5.58
C SER A 255 2.06 8.75 -6.31
N ALA A 256 3.30 9.13 -6.65
CA ALA A 256 3.63 10.36 -7.37
C ALA A 256 3.91 10.13 -8.86
N LEU A 257 3.73 8.89 -9.37
CA LEU A 257 3.93 8.59 -10.77
C LEU A 257 2.82 9.21 -11.61
N GLU A 258 3.23 10.08 -12.53
CA GLU A 258 2.36 10.70 -13.52
C GLU A 258 2.77 10.30 -14.95
N PRO A 259 1.87 10.39 -15.92
CA PRO A 259 2.24 10.28 -17.34
C PRO A 259 3.40 11.22 -17.68
N GLY A 260 4.43 10.69 -18.34
CA GLY A 260 5.68 11.39 -18.66
C GLY A 260 6.84 11.05 -17.72
N TYR A 261 6.60 10.36 -16.60
CA TYR A 261 7.68 9.93 -15.71
C TYR A 261 8.57 8.87 -16.37
N VAL A 262 9.89 9.04 -16.26
CA VAL A 262 10.91 8.17 -16.89
C VAL A 262 11.56 7.30 -15.82
N ILE A 263 11.63 6.00 -16.08
CA ILE A 263 12.27 5.02 -15.19
C ILE A 263 13.37 4.30 -15.95
N GLU A 264 14.58 4.28 -15.39
CA GLU A 264 15.71 3.56 -15.95
C GLU A 264 15.64 2.07 -15.65
N LEU A 265 15.95 1.26 -16.66
CA LEU A 265 16.06 -0.18 -16.53
C LEU A 265 17.48 -0.53 -16.05
N PRO A 266 17.63 -1.50 -15.12
CA PRO A 266 18.94 -1.90 -14.60
C PRO A 266 19.83 -2.53 -15.69
N VAL A 267 19.20 -3.12 -16.70
CA VAL A 267 19.84 -3.77 -17.85
C VAL A 267 19.08 -3.35 -19.10
N ALA A 268 19.77 -3.23 -20.24
CA ALA A 268 19.11 -2.96 -21.51
C ALA A 268 18.09 -4.06 -21.84
N VAL A 269 16.98 -3.70 -22.49
CA VAL A 269 15.93 -4.66 -22.84
C VAL A 269 16.47 -5.83 -23.65
N THR A 270 17.46 -5.58 -24.53
CA THR A 270 18.15 -6.60 -25.35
C THR A 270 18.90 -7.64 -24.55
N ASP A 271 19.47 -7.22 -23.42
CA ASP A 271 20.40 -8.02 -22.61
C ASP A 271 19.70 -8.58 -21.36
N ALA A 272 18.45 -8.17 -21.13
CA ALA A 272 17.68 -8.55 -19.97
C ALA A 272 17.23 -10.02 -20.06
N ARG A 273 17.26 -10.70 -18.90
CA ARG A 273 16.67 -12.03 -18.76
C ARG A 273 15.16 -11.91 -18.58
N LEU A 274 14.44 -12.71 -19.35
CA LEU A 274 12.99 -12.77 -19.30
C LEU A 274 12.57 -13.88 -18.34
N ARG A 275 11.49 -13.64 -17.60
CA ARG A 275 10.76 -14.64 -16.83
C ARG A 275 9.50 -14.98 -17.58
N LEU A 276 9.22 -16.27 -17.68
CA LEU A 276 7.94 -16.78 -18.13
C LEU A 276 7.06 -16.94 -16.89
N VAL A 277 5.95 -16.21 -16.83
CA VAL A 277 5.07 -16.16 -15.67
C VAL A 277 3.65 -16.57 -16.07
N VAL A 278 3.07 -17.51 -15.34
CA VAL A 278 1.69 -18.00 -15.53
C VAL A 278 0.96 -17.86 -14.21
N HIS A 279 -0.16 -17.12 -14.19
CA HIS A 279 -0.95 -16.84 -12.97
C HIS A 279 -0.07 -16.46 -11.74
N GLY A 280 0.95 -15.63 -11.96
CA GLY A 280 1.88 -15.19 -10.93
C GLY A 280 3.01 -16.15 -10.56
N GLN A 281 3.02 -17.38 -11.09
CA GLN A 281 4.08 -18.36 -10.89
C GLN A 281 5.13 -18.29 -12.00
N THR A 282 6.42 -18.25 -11.64
CA THR A 282 7.50 -18.30 -12.64
C THR A 282 7.70 -19.74 -13.11
N VAL A 283 7.42 -20.02 -14.37
CA VAL A 283 7.53 -21.35 -14.98
C VAL A 283 8.85 -21.58 -15.70
N GLY A 284 9.54 -20.50 -16.09
CA GLY A 284 10.82 -20.59 -16.80
C GLY A 284 11.51 -19.25 -16.97
N TYR A 285 12.67 -19.28 -17.61
CA TYR A 285 13.49 -18.12 -17.94
C TYR A 285 13.95 -18.20 -19.39
N GLY A 286 14.02 -17.06 -20.05
CA GLY A 286 14.48 -16.95 -21.43
C GLY A 286 15.27 -15.67 -21.70
N GLU A 287 15.69 -15.52 -22.94
CA GLU A 287 16.36 -14.34 -23.48
C GLU A 287 15.79 -14.00 -24.84
N LEU A 288 15.93 -12.73 -25.25
CA LEU A 288 15.50 -12.27 -26.56
C LEU A 288 16.48 -12.77 -27.63
N VAL A 289 15.93 -13.30 -28.71
CA VAL A 289 16.70 -13.72 -29.89
C VAL A 289 16.03 -13.22 -31.16
N ALA A 290 16.81 -12.78 -32.14
CA ALA A 290 16.30 -12.47 -33.46
C ALA A 290 16.22 -13.73 -34.31
N VAL A 291 15.05 -13.99 -34.91
CA VAL A 291 14.84 -15.07 -35.88
C VAL A 291 14.28 -14.46 -37.16
N GLY A 292 15.17 -14.18 -38.12
CA GLY A 292 14.84 -13.40 -39.30
C GLY A 292 14.35 -12.01 -38.90
N GLU A 293 13.15 -11.64 -39.35
CA GLU A 293 12.53 -10.34 -39.06
C GLU A 293 11.78 -10.30 -37.71
N HIS A 294 11.63 -11.43 -37.04
CA HIS A 294 10.83 -11.55 -35.82
C HIS A 294 11.71 -11.64 -34.58
N LEU A 295 11.22 -11.07 -33.48
CA LEU A 295 11.81 -11.26 -32.16
C LEU A 295 11.17 -12.48 -31.49
N GLY A 296 12.00 -13.39 -31.00
CA GLY A 296 11.62 -14.58 -30.28
C GLY A 296 12.17 -14.58 -28.85
N VAL A 297 11.63 -15.47 -28.03
CA VAL A 297 12.14 -15.76 -26.68
C VAL A 297 12.76 -17.14 -26.70
N ARG A 298 14.08 -17.23 -26.57
CA ARG A 298 14.79 -18.51 -26.39
C ARG A 298 14.74 -18.92 -24.93
N ILE A 299 14.29 -20.14 -24.66
CA ILE A 299 14.23 -20.70 -23.31
C ILE A 299 15.66 -21.05 -22.86
N ILE A 300 16.06 -20.50 -21.72
CA ILE A 300 17.36 -20.81 -21.08
C ILE A 300 17.17 -21.94 -20.09
N ARG A 301 16.07 -21.92 -19.32
CA ARG A 301 15.76 -22.93 -18.31
C ARG A 301 14.27 -22.93 -17.97
N MET A 302 13.73 -24.11 -17.67
CA MET A 302 12.41 -24.25 -17.05
C MET A 302 12.56 -24.36 -15.53
N ALA A 303 11.69 -23.66 -14.80
CA ALA A 303 11.66 -23.64 -13.34
C ALA A 303 10.78 -24.75 -12.75
N HIS A 304 9.70 -25.09 -13.46
CA HIS A 304 8.81 -26.21 -13.10
C HIS A 304 9.20 -27.44 -13.91
N ARG A 305 10.19 -28.20 -13.41
CA ARG A 305 10.24 -29.65 -13.65
C ARG A 305 9.76 -30.32 -12.37
N HIS A 306 8.50 -30.11 -12.03
CA HIS A 306 7.91 -30.86 -10.92
C HIS A 306 7.75 -32.30 -11.40
N GLY A 307 8.58 -33.16 -10.81
CA GLY A 307 8.42 -34.59 -10.89
C GLY A 307 6.98 -34.96 -10.55
N THR A 308 6.47 -35.91 -11.31
CA THR A 308 5.33 -36.77 -10.98
C THR A 308 5.20 -36.92 -9.47
N VAL A 309 4.17 -36.31 -8.89
CA VAL A 309 3.68 -36.73 -7.58
C VAL A 309 3.01 -38.08 -7.84
N GLN A 310 3.71 -39.12 -7.44
CA GLN A 310 3.23 -40.50 -7.39
C GLN A 310 2.33 -40.68 -6.17
#